data_AF-A0A1M6L2I4-F1
#
_entry.id   AF-A0A1M6L2I4-F1
#
_cell.length_a   1.000
_cell.length_b   1.000
_cell.length_c   1.000
_cell.angle_alpha   90.00
_cell.angle_beta   90.00
_cell.angle_gamma   90.00
#
_symmetry.space_group_name_H-M   'P 1'
#
loop_
_entity.id
_entity.type
_entity.pdbx_description
1 polymer ?
#
loop_
_entity_poly.entity_id
_entity_poly.type
_entity_poly.pdbx_seq_one_letter_code
_entity_poly.pdbx_strand_id
1 'polypeptide(L)' 'MKTQTVKARIINESGRDISKELTELIAKLYKEGKLKL' A
#
# COMPACT_ATOMS: atom_id res chain seq x y z
N MET A 1 11.84 21.54 3.37
CA MET A 1 11.67 20.48 2.35
C MET A 1 10.18 20.16 2.25
N LYS A 2 9.57 20.19 1.06
CA LYS A 2 8.13 19.90 0.91
C LYS A 2 7.91 18.38 0.98
N THR A 3 7.22 17.92 2.03
CA THR A 3 6.85 16.52 2.18
C THR A 3 5.79 16.18 1.14
N GLN A 4 6.16 15.43 0.10
CA GLN A 4 5.18 14.94 -0.87
C GLN A 4 4.46 13.73 -0.27
N THR A 5 3.17 13.87 -0.02
CA THR A 5 2.33 12.78 0.48
C THR A 5 1.95 11.87 -0.68
N VAL A 6 2.58 10.71 -0.78
CA VAL A 6 2.20 9.68 -1.76
C VAL A 6 0.98 8.94 -1.23
N LYS A 7 -0.12 8.97 -2.00
CA LYS A 7 -1.31 8.14 -1.74
C LYS A 7 -1.25 6.92 -2.66
N ALA A 8 -1.24 5.72 -2.09
CA ALA A 8 -1.30 4.46 -2.83
C ALA A 8 -2.68 3.80 -2.63
N ARG A 9 -3.27 3.28 -3.70
CA ARG A 9 -4.47 2.43 -3.65
C ARG A 9 -4.06 1.01 -4.00
N ILE A 10 -4.48 0.05 -3.19
CA ILE A 10 -4.15 -1.36 -3.39
C ILE A 10 -5.40 -2.07 -3.86
N ILE A 11 -5.31 -2.69 -5.03
CA ILE A 11 -6.39 -3.43 -5.68
C ILE A 11 -5.89 -4.83 -6.02
N ASN A 12 -6.80 -5.80 -6.07
CA ASN A 12 -6.48 -7.13 -6.57
C ASN A 12 -6.45 -7.17 -8.11
N GLU A 13 -6.09 -8.33 -8.67
CA GLU A 13 -6.03 -8.56 -10.11
C GLU A 13 -7.36 -8.33 -10.84
N SER A 14 -8.49 -8.45 -10.12
CA SER A 14 -9.83 -8.13 -10.63
C SER A 14 -10.18 -6.65 -10.53
N GLY A 15 -9.27 -5.78 -10.09
CA GLY A 15 -9.51 -4.34 -9.91
C GLY A 15 -10.39 -3.99 -8.71
N ARG A 16 -10.67 -4.94 -7.81
CA ARG A 16 -11.45 -4.70 -6.58
C ARG A 16 -10.53 -4.28 -5.44
N ASP A 17 -11.00 -3.37 -4.59
CA ASP A 17 -10.29 -3.01 -3.36
C ASP A 17 -10.11 -4.27 -2.51
N ILE A 18 -8.88 -4.47 -2.05
CA ILE A 18 -8.59 -5.51 -1.07
C ILE A 18 -9.03 -5.06 0.33
N SER A 19 -9.21 -6.04 1.23
CA SER A 19 -9.65 -5.75 2.59
C SER A 19 -8.75 -4.73 3.28
N LYS A 20 -9.32 -3.97 4.21
CA LYS A 20 -8.60 -2.94 4.96
C LYS A 20 -7.42 -3.53 5.73
N GLU A 21 -7.61 -4.68 6.37
CA GLU A 21 -6.55 -5.38 7.10
C GLU A 21 -5.38 -5.79 6.19
N LEU A 22 -5.68 -6.33 5.00
CA LEU A 22 -4.62 -6.70 4.05
C LEU A 22 -3.89 -5.46 3.51
N THR A 23 -4.63 -4.38 3.26
CA THR A 23 -4.07 -3.10 2.83
C THR A 23 -3.11 -2.53 3.88
N GLU A 24 -3.50 -2.56 5.15
CA GLU A 24 -2.65 -2.11 6.27
C GLU A 24 -1.40 -2.98 6.42
N LEU A 25 -1.53 -4.30 6.24
CA LEU A 25 -0.38 -5.21 6.26
C LEU A 25 0.61 -4.91 5.13
N ILE A 26 0.12 -4.74 3.90
CA ILE A 26 0.97 -4.42 2.74
C ILE A 26 1.64 -3.04 2.93
N ALA A 27 0.89 -2.04 3.41
CA ALA A 27 1.44 -0.72 3.69
C ALA A 27 2.54 -0.78 4.77
N LYS A 28 2.36 -1.62 5.79
CA LYS A 28 3.39 -1.86 6.83
C LYS A 28 4.63 -2.52 6.23
N LEU A 29 4.46 -3.59 5.45
CA LEU A 29 5.58 -4.29 4.79
C LEU A 29 6.35 -3.39 3.82
N TYR A 30 5.65 -2.53 3.09
CA TYR A 30 6.26 -1.53 2.21
C TYR A 30 7.08 -0.49 2.99
N LYS A 31 6.53 0.05 4.09
CA LYS A 31 7.28 0.96 4.98
C LYS A 31 8.49 0.31 5.62
N GLU A 32 8.42 -0.98 5.95
CA GLU A 32 9.53 -1.76 6.48
C GLU A 32 10.58 -2.13 5.41
N GLY A 33 10.35 -1.82 4.13
CA GLY A 33 11.25 -2.14 3.03
C GLY A 33 11.29 -3.62 2.65
N LYS A 34 10.34 -4.42 3.15
CA LYS A 34 10.19 -5.86 2.84
C LYS A 34 9.45 -6.11 1.52
N LEU A 35 8.85 -5.05 0.97
CA LEU A 35 8.09 -5.07 -0.27
C LEU A 35 8.58 -3.92 -1.15
N LYS A 36 9.06 -4.24 -2.34
CA LYS A 36 9.35 -3.26 -3.40
C LYS A 36 8.22 -3.34 -4.42
N LEU A 37 7.59 -2.19 -4.67
CA LEU A 37 6.62 -1.99 -5.75
C LEU A 37 7.36 -1.94 -7.09
#